data_AF-A0A227J8T9-F1
#
_entry.id   AF-A0A227J8T9-F1
#
_cell.length_a   1.000
_cell.length_b   1.000
_cell.length_c   1.000
_cell.angle_alpha   90.00
_cell.angle_beta   90.00
_cell.angle_gamma   90.00
#
_symmetry.space_group_name_H-M   'P 1'
#
loop_
_entity.id
_entity.type
_entity.pdbx_description
1 polymer ?
#
loop_
_entity_poly.entity_id
_entity_poly.type
_entity_poly.pdbx_seq_one_letter_code
_entity_poly.pdbx_strand_id
1 'polypeptide(L)' 'MASNVLRSRMVIGVSFFVALVLQTIPWPGVLDLLRPSWLFLVTCYWVLALPHRVNVGTALVLGLLW' A
#
# COMPACT_ATOMS: atom_id res chain seq x y z
N MET A 1 8.10 -11.88 23.52
CA MET A 1 7.76 -12.24 22.12
C MET A 1 6.66 -11.39 21.44
N ALA A 2 5.96 -10.45 22.11
CA ALA A 2 4.80 -9.74 21.53
C ALA A 2 5.12 -8.46 20.70
N SER A 3 6.35 -7.94 20.75
CA SER A 3 6.72 -6.65 20.15
C SER A 3 6.85 -6.67 18.62
N ASN A 4 7.16 -7.82 18.01
CA ASN A 4 7.41 -7.91 16.56
C ASN A 4 6.13 -7.86 15.72
N VAL A 5 5.03 -8.45 16.20
CA VAL A 5 3.75 -8.49 15.44
C VAL A 5 3.11 -7.11 15.36
N LEU A 6 3.21 -6.31 16.42
CA LEU A 6 2.72 -4.94 16.45
C LEU A 6 3.53 -4.05 15.49
N ARG A 7 4.85 -4.24 15.46
CA ARG A 7 5.74 -3.56 14.50
C ARG A 7 5.38 -3.93 13.06
N SER A 8 5.12 -5.21 12.75
CA SER A 8 4.70 -5.62 11.40
C SER A 8 3.37 -4.99 10.98
N ARG A 9 2.37 -4.95 11.87
CA ARG A 9 1.08 -4.29 11.57
C ARG A 9 1.24 -2.78 11.34
N MET A 10 2.07 -2.11 12.14
CA MET A 10 2.36 -0.69 11.95
C MET A 10 3.06 -0.43 10.62
N VAL A 11 4.03 -1.26 10.23
CA VAL A 11 4.75 -1.10 8.95
C VAL A 11 3.80 -1.27 7.76
N ILE A 12 2.86 -2.22 7.81
CA ILE A 12 1.82 -2.39 6.78
C ILE A 12 0.96 -1.12 6.68
N GLY A 13 0.44 -0.64 7.81
CA GLY A 13 -0.40 0.57 7.84
C GLY A 13 0.32 1.81 7.31
N VAL A 14 1.57 2.03 7.72
CA VAL A 14 2.41 3.15 7.24
C VAL A 14 2.66 3.03 5.73
N SER A 15 2.90 1.82 5.22
CA SER A 15 3.12 1.60 3.79
C SER A 15 1.90 1.97 2.96
N PHE A 16 0.70 1.57 3.39
CA PHE A 16 -0.55 1.95 2.73
C PHE A 16 -0.83 3.45 2.80
N PHE A 17 -0.54 4.08 3.95
CA PHE A 17 -0.66 5.52 4.11
C PHE A 17 0.26 6.27 3.13
N VAL A 18 1.53 5.87 3.03
CA VAL A 18 2.48 6.45 2.06
C VAL A 18 2.00 6.24 0.63
N ALA A 19 1.48 5.06 0.30
CA ALA A 19 0.94 4.78 -1.04
C ALA A 19 -0.24 5.71 -1.39
N LEU A 20 -1.17 5.91 -0.45
CA LEU A 20 -2.32 6.82 -0.61
C LEU A 20 -1.89 8.28 -0.75
N VAL A 21 -0.90 8.72 0.03
CA VAL A 21 -0.33 10.07 -0.06
C VAL A 21 0.33 10.28 -1.41
N LEU A 22 1.17 9.35 -1.86
CA LEU A 22 1.76 9.40 -3.22
C LEU A 22 0.68 9.40 -4.31
N GLN A 23 -0.42 8.68 -4.12
CA GLN A 23 -1.49 8.57 -5.11
C GLN A 23 -2.35 9.85 -5.18
N THR A 24 -2.56 10.54 -4.05
CA THR A 24 -3.38 11.78 -3.95
C THR A 24 -2.64 13.05 -4.35
N ILE A 25 -1.34 13.15 -4.07
CA ILE A 25 -0.56 14.36 -4.38
C ILE A 25 -0.56 14.61 -5.89
N PRO A 26 -1.00 15.78 -6.40
CA PRO A 26 -0.85 16.11 -7.81
C PRO A 26 0.63 16.22 -8.16
N TRP A 27 1.13 15.32 -9.01
CA TRP A 27 2.54 15.30 -9.38
C TRP A 27 2.78 16.31 -10.51
N PRO A 28 3.77 17.20 -10.40
CA PRO A 28 4.02 18.19 -11.43
C PRO A 28 4.83 17.63 -12.61
N GLY A 29 4.34 17.86 -13.83
CA GLY A 29 5.11 17.71 -15.08
C GLY A 29 5.56 16.28 -15.41
N VAL A 30 6.87 16.04 -15.44
CA VAL A 30 7.49 14.77 -15.90
C VAL A 30 7.24 13.62 -14.90
N LEU A 31 6.98 13.94 -13.64
CA LEU A 31 6.69 12.94 -12.60
C LEU A 31 5.29 12.31 -12.76
N ASP A 32 4.44 12.87 -13.62
CA ASP A 32 3.13 12.29 -13.93
C ASP A 32 3.28 10.95 -14.70
N LEU A 33 4.35 10.79 -15.50
CA LEU A 33 4.72 9.48 -16.08
C LEU A 33 5.17 8.47 -15.01
N LEU A 34 5.66 8.96 -13.88
CA LEU A 34 6.06 8.18 -12.70
C LEU A 34 4.92 8.08 -11.68
N ARG A 35 3.66 8.22 -12.10
CA ARG A 35 2.49 7.75 -11.35
C ARG A 35 2.10 6.33 -11.78
N PRO A 36 2.86 5.27 -11.46
CA PRO A 36 2.24 3.96 -11.39
C PRO A 36 1.20 3.99 -10.25
N SER A 37 0.28 3.03 -10.25
CA SER A 37 -0.66 2.84 -9.16
C SER A 37 0.10 2.39 -7.89
N TRP A 38 0.65 3.35 -7.14
CA TRP A 38 1.44 3.13 -5.93
C TRP A 38 0.70 2.25 -4.93
N LEU A 39 -0.60 2.50 -4.77
CA LEU A 39 -1.48 1.70 -3.92
C LEU A 39 -1.53 0.24 -4.40
N PHE A 40 -1.56 0.01 -5.71
CA PHE A 40 -1.51 -1.32 -6.28
C PHE A 40 -0.16 -2.01 -6.07
N LEU A 41 0.95 -1.30 -6.31
CA LEU A 41 2.31 -1.82 -6.09
C LEU A 41 2.54 -2.23 -4.64
N VAL A 42 2.16 -1.36 -3.69
CA VAL A 42 2.28 -1.64 -2.26
C VAL A 42 1.37 -2.80 -1.85
N THR A 43 0.15 -2.88 -2.39
CA THR A 43 -0.73 -4.02 -2.13
C THR A 43 -0.14 -5.32 -2.66
N CYS A 44 0.32 -5.35 -3.91
CA CYS A 44 0.97 -6.51 -4.51
C CYS A 44 2.18 -6.96 -3.70
N TYR A 45 3.01 -6.02 -3.26
CA TYR A 45 4.15 -6.31 -2.39
C TYR A 45 3.72 -7.02 -1.10
N TRP A 46 2.71 -6.49 -0.40
CA TRP A 46 2.25 -7.08 0.86
C TRP A 46 1.54 -8.42 0.69
N VAL A 47 0.82 -8.61 -0.40
CA VAL A 47 0.21 -9.91 -0.75
C VAL A 47 1.30 -10.97 -0.98
N LEU A 48 2.40 -10.60 -1.63
CA LEU A 48 3.54 -11.51 -1.85
C LEU A 48 4.35 -11.74 -0.56
N ALA A 49 4.58 -10.71 0.23
CA ALA A 49 5.42 -10.78 1.43
C ALA A 49 4.72 -11.49 2.60
N LEU A 50 3.42 -11.23 2.82
CA LEU A 50 2.63 -11.77 3.93
C LEU A 50 1.18 -12.06 3.50
N PRO A 51 0.96 -13.13 2.70
CA PRO A 51 -0.37 -13.48 2.19
C PRO A 51 -1.38 -13.80 3.31
N HIS A 52 -0.92 -14.27 4.47
CA HIS A 52 -1.82 -14.50 5.61
C HIS A 52 -2.44 -13.18 6.16
N ARG A 53 -1.78 -12.04 6.00
CA ARG A 53 -2.21 -10.76 6.59
C ARG A 53 -2.88 -9.82 5.60
N VAL A 54 -2.45 -9.83 4.34
CA VAL A 54 -2.98 -8.98 3.27
C VAL A 54 -3.36 -9.90 2.11
N ASN A 55 -4.64 -9.89 1.76
CA ASN A 55 -5.24 -10.78 0.76
C ASN A 55 -5.75 -9.98 -0.44
N VAL A 56 -6.15 -10.69 -1.51
CA VAL A 56 -6.83 -10.09 -2.66
C VAL A 56 -8.08 -9.29 -2.24
N GLY A 57 -8.77 -9.71 -1.17
CA GLY A 57 -9.92 -8.97 -0.62
C GLY A 57 -9.56 -7.55 -0.15
N THR A 58 -8.41 -7.36 0.50
CA THR A 58 -7.94 -6.01 0.88
C THR A 58 -7.57 -5.18 -0.34
N ALA A 59 -7.00 -5.80 -1.38
CA ALA A 59 -6.72 -5.12 -2.65
C ALA A 59 -7.99 -4.63 -3.34
N LEU A 60 -9.05 -5.45 -3.32
CA LEU A 60 -10.34 -5.12 -3.90
C LEU A 60 -11.03 -3.97 -3.16
N VAL A 61 -11.03 -3.99 -1.82
CA VAL A 61 -11.61 -2.89 -1.02
C VAL A 61 -10.84 -1.59 -1.24
N LEU A 62 -9.51 -1.64 -1.26
CA LEU A 62 -8.68 -0.47 -1.51
C LEU A 62 -8.84 0.08 -2.94
N GLY A 63 -9.02 -0.80 -3.93
CA GLY A 63 -9.32 -0.43 -5.31
C GLY A 63 -10.73 0.14 -5.51
N LEU A 64 -11.70 -0.22 -4.65
CA LEU A 64 -13.04 0.38 -4.63
C LEU A 64 -13.08 1.73 -3.91
N LEU A 65 -12.15 1.95 -2.97
CA LEU A 65 -12.07 3.18 -2.18
C LEU A 65 -11.42 4.33 -2.96
N TRP A 66 -10.70 4.02 -4.04
CA TRP A 66 -10.01 4.95 -4.95
C TRP A 66 -10.80 5.15 -6.23
#